data_AF-A0A7S2D9C4-F1
#
_entry.id   AF-A0A7S2D9C4-F1
#
_cell.length_a   1.000
_cell.length_b   1.000
_cell.length_c   1.000
_cell.angle_alpha   90.00
_cell.angle_beta   90.00
_cell.angle_gamma   90.00
#
_symmetry.space_group_name_H-M   'P 1'
#
loop_
_entity.id
_entity.type
_entity.pdbx_description
1 polymer ?
#
loop_
_entity_poly.entity_id
_entity_poly.type
_entity_poly.pdbx_seq_one_letter_code
_entity_poly.pdbx_strand_id
1 'polypeptide(L)'
;TQQEGAGGAALPAKDTGEAALPAAQPAHAGRARAKTADIQQIQKDIPRTFFDQPDVLELSSVIEAVLQQYAAADVEVGYCQGMSFVAAVTAFRFRSAETAYQQFW
;
A
#
# COMPACT_ATOMS: atom_id res chain seq x y z
N THR A 1 64.22 18.47 16.21
CA THR A 1 62.79 18.75 16.01
C THR A 1 62.33 17.97 14.79
N GLN A 2 61.86 16.74 15.00
CA GLN A 2 60.44 16.34 15.06
C GLN A 2 59.75 16.44 13.68
N GLN A 3 58.94 15.50 13.19
CA GLN A 3 58.68 14.07 13.44
C GLN A 3 57.75 13.66 12.29
N GLU A 4 57.86 12.43 11.79
CA GLU A 4 56.94 11.84 10.81
C GLU A 4 55.51 11.72 11.38
N GLY A 5 54.51 11.71 10.50
CA GLY A 5 53.12 11.44 10.89
C GLY A 5 52.22 11.18 9.68
N ALA A 6 52.09 9.91 9.31
CA ALA A 6 51.07 9.40 8.40
C ALA A 6 49.70 9.37 9.09
N GLY A 7 48.63 9.68 8.35
CA GLY A 7 47.24 9.44 8.72
C GLY A 7 46.37 9.95 7.56
N GLY A 8 45.54 9.17 6.88
CA GLY A 8 44.84 7.97 7.32
C GLY A 8 43.41 8.35 7.73
N ALA A 9 42.45 7.98 6.87
CA ALA A 9 41.04 7.76 7.15
C ALA A 9 40.01 8.89 6.95
N ALA A 10 39.05 8.52 6.10
CA ALA A 10 37.60 8.54 6.35
C ALA A 10 36.82 9.85 6.17
N LEU A 11 36.09 9.83 5.06
CA LEU A 11 34.81 10.51 4.78
C LEU A 11 33.91 10.64 6.03
N PRO A 12 33.31 11.82 6.28
CA PRO A 12 32.14 11.88 7.15
C PRO A 12 30.90 11.43 6.37
N ALA A 13 30.38 10.26 6.76
CA ALA A 13 29.06 9.79 6.37
C ALA A 13 28.00 10.81 6.83
N LYS A 14 27.23 11.33 5.88
CA LYS A 14 26.05 12.14 6.17
C LYS A 14 24.92 11.21 6.62
N ASP A 15 24.76 11.18 7.93
CA ASP A 15 23.53 10.88 8.64
C ASP A 15 22.36 11.59 7.94
N THR A 16 21.54 10.82 7.22
CA THR A 16 20.25 11.29 6.71
C THR A 16 19.25 10.22 7.09
N GLY A 17 18.44 10.54 8.08
CA GLY A 17 17.61 9.61 8.84
C GLY A 17 16.85 8.64 7.96
N GLU A 18 17.09 7.36 8.22
CA GLU A 18 16.13 6.30 7.96
C GLU A 18 14.85 6.65 8.70
N ALA A 19 13.87 7.19 7.97
CA ALA A 19 12.47 7.07 8.36
C ALA A 19 12.11 5.59 8.23
N ALA A 20 12.43 4.83 9.27
CA ALA A 20 11.97 3.48 9.48
C ALA A 20 10.44 3.52 9.52
N LEU A 21 9.81 3.22 8.39
CA LEU A 21 8.43 2.75 8.35
C LEU A 21 8.39 1.51 9.27
N PRO A 22 7.60 1.51 10.34
CA PRO A 22 7.50 0.31 11.16
C PRO A 22 6.85 -0.78 10.32
N ALA A 23 7.64 -1.82 10.08
CA ALA A 23 7.20 -3.10 9.57
C ALA A 23 6.08 -3.65 10.46
N ALA A 24 4.86 -3.62 9.94
CA ALA A 24 3.74 -4.34 10.52
C ALA A 24 2.98 -5.04 9.39
N GLN A 25 3.60 -6.08 8.81
CA GLN A 25 2.84 -7.06 8.05
C GLN A 25 2.50 -8.22 9.00
N PRO A 26 1.28 -8.28 9.57
CA PRO A 26 0.84 -9.51 10.20
C PRO A 26 0.67 -10.56 9.10
N ALA A 27 1.31 -11.71 9.31
CA ALA A 27 1.14 -12.89 8.48
C ALA A 27 -0.36 -13.21 8.32
N HIS A 28 -0.78 -13.47 7.08
CA HIS A 28 -2.14 -13.81 6.64
C HIS A 28 -2.77 -14.94 7.48
N ALA A 29 -3.34 -14.61 8.63
CA ALA A 29 -3.93 -15.57 9.55
C ALA A 29 -5.39 -15.19 9.84
N GLY A 30 -6.29 -15.96 9.23
CA GLY A 30 -7.74 -15.87 9.41
C GLY A 30 -8.41 -15.08 8.29
N ARG A 31 -9.45 -15.67 7.67
CA ARG A 31 -10.37 -14.95 6.76
C ARG A 31 -11.18 -13.94 7.58
N ALA A 32 -10.55 -12.89 8.08
CA ALA A 32 -11.25 -11.71 8.54
C ALA A 32 -12.04 -11.15 7.35
N ARG A 33 -13.25 -10.66 7.62
CA ARG A 33 -14.10 -10.01 6.61
C ARG A 33 -14.19 -8.53 6.98
N ALA A 34 -14.11 -7.67 5.97
CA ALA A 34 -14.37 -6.25 6.12
C ALA A 34 -15.78 -6.02 6.71
N LYS A 35 -15.96 -4.89 7.43
CA LYS A 35 -17.27 -4.53 7.97
C LYS A 35 -18.24 -4.31 6.83
N THR A 36 -19.53 -4.61 7.05
CA THR A 36 -20.57 -4.43 6.02
C THR A 36 -20.65 -2.98 5.53
N ALA A 37 -20.42 -2.00 6.42
CA ALA A 37 -20.39 -0.59 6.06
C ALA A 37 -19.27 -0.28 5.04
N ASP A 38 -18.07 -0.83 5.25
CA ASP A 38 -16.92 -0.65 4.36
C ASP A 38 -17.21 -1.26 2.98
N ILE A 39 -17.75 -2.47 2.95
CA ILE A 39 -18.12 -3.17 1.69
C ILE A 39 -19.13 -2.32 0.90
N GLN A 40 -20.15 -1.76 1.57
CA GLN A 40 -21.14 -0.92 0.90
C GLN A 40 -20.56 0.39 0.36
N GLN A 41 -19.57 0.97 1.04
CA GLN A 41 -18.87 2.17 0.55
C GLN A 41 -17.99 1.82 -0.66
N ILE A 42 -17.21 0.73 -0.58
CA ILE A 42 -16.40 0.23 -1.68
C ILE A 42 -17.25 0.03 -2.94
N GLN A 43 -18.40 -0.65 -2.81
CA GLN A 43 -19.30 -0.92 -3.94
C GLN A 43 -19.89 0.34 -4.57
N LYS A 44 -20.06 1.43 -3.79
CA LYS A 44 -20.50 2.73 -4.31
C LYS A 44 -19.36 3.50 -4.99
N ASP A 45 -18.12 3.33 -4.52
CA ASP A 45 -16.98 4.11 -4.98
C ASP A 45 -16.33 3.53 -6.24
N ILE A 46 -16.29 2.20 -6.40
CA ILE A 46 -15.74 1.53 -7.59
C ILE A 46 -16.30 2.09 -8.91
N PRO A 47 -17.64 2.14 -9.15
CA PRO A 47 -18.16 2.64 -10.43
C PRO A 47 -17.91 4.14 -10.65
N ARG A 48 -17.53 4.89 -9.60
CA ARG A 48 -17.17 6.31 -9.66
C ARG A 48 -15.67 6.54 -9.81
N THR A 49 -14.86 5.50 -9.64
CA THR A 49 -13.39 5.55 -9.66
C THR A 49 -12.89 5.33 -11.08
N PHE A 50 -12.31 6.38 -11.69
CA PHE A 50 -11.86 6.36 -13.09
C PHE A 50 -12.93 5.82 -14.06
N PHE A 51 -14.17 6.31 -13.91
CA PHE A 51 -15.34 5.79 -14.63
C PHE A 51 -15.24 5.90 -16.16
N ASP A 52 -14.36 6.76 -16.67
CA ASP A 52 -14.11 7.00 -18.08
C ASP A 52 -12.94 6.15 -18.64
N GLN A 53 -12.31 5.32 -17.80
CA GLN A 53 -11.17 4.49 -18.17
C GLN A 53 -11.58 3.00 -18.26
N PRO A 54 -11.81 2.46 -19.47
CA PRO A 54 -12.30 1.09 -19.66
C PRO A 54 -11.36 0.04 -19.04
N ASP A 55 -10.05 0.22 -19.19
CA ASP A 55 -9.03 -0.68 -18.63
C ASP A 55 -9.07 -0.76 -17.08
N VAL A 56 -9.58 0.27 -16.40
CA VAL A 56 -9.74 0.28 -14.95
C VAL A 56 -11.07 -0.36 -14.57
N LEU A 57 -12.13 -0.11 -15.33
CA LEU A 57 -13.44 -0.74 -15.12
C LEU A 57 -13.36 -2.27 -15.22
N GLU A 58 -12.56 -2.81 -16.15
CA GLU A 58 -12.29 -4.25 -16.26
C GLU A 58 -11.65 -4.84 -14.99
N LEU A 59 -10.96 -4.00 -14.20
CA LEU A 59 -10.31 -4.40 -12.96
C LEU A 59 -11.18 -4.18 -11.71
N SER A 60 -12.45 -3.83 -11.85
CA SER A 60 -13.35 -3.54 -10.72
C SER A 60 -13.33 -4.64 -9.64
N SER A 61 -13.30 -5.91 -10.05
CA SER A 61 -13.23 -7.06 -9.12
C SER A 61 -11.89 -7.16 -8.38
N VAL A 62 -10.79 -6.80 -9.04
CA VAL A 62 -9.44 -6.77 -8.45
C VAL A 62 -9.36 -5.63 -7.43
N ILE A 63 -9.85 -4.45 -7.80
CA ILE A 63 -9.93 -3.27 -6.93
C ILE A 63 -10.77 -3.59 -5.69
N GLU A 64 -11.95 -4.20 -5.89
CA GLU A 64 -12.81 -4.62 -4.80
C GLU A 64 -12.12 -5.61 -3.86
N ALA A 65 -11.44 -6.62 -4.40
CA ALA A 65 -10.74 -7.62 -3.60
C ALA A 65 -9.62 -7.00 -2.75
N VAL A 66 -8.80 -6.11 -3.31
CA VAL A 66 -7.74 -5.41 -2.59
C VAL A 66 -8.30 -4.59 -1.43
N LEU A 67 -9.35 -3.80 -1.67
CA LEU A 67 -9.96 -2.95 -0.66
C LEU A 67 -10.65 -3.75 0.45
N GLN A 68 -11.37 -4.82 0.09
CA GLN A 68 -12.00 -5.69 1.08
C GLN A 68 -10.95 -6.44 1.91
N GLN A 69 -9.85 -6.86 1.30
CA GLN A 69 -8.76 -7.51 2.02
C GLN A 69 -8.08 -6.53 2.98
N TYR A 70 -7.85 -5.29 2.55
CA TYR A 70 -7.28 -4.25 3.40
C TYR A 70 -8.20 -3.91 4.58
N ALA A 71 -9.47 -3.62 4.32
CA ALA A 71 -10.43 -3.27 5.37
C ALA A 71 -10.70 -4.43 6.35
N ALA A 72 -10.42 -5.67 5.94
CA ALA A 72 -10.44 -6.83 6.84
C ALA A 72 -9.17 -6.96 7.68
N ALA A 73 -8.01 -6.57 7.14
CA ALA A 73 -6.71 -6.66 7.78
C ALA A 73 -6.49 -5.53 8.80
N ASP A 74 -6.87 -4.31 8.45
CA ASP A 74 -6.81 -3.14 9.32
C ASP A 74 -8.23 -2.63 9.59
N VAL A 75 -8.83 -3.14 10.67
CA VAL A 75 -10.20 -2.77 11.07
C VAL A 75 -10.29 -1.41 11.78
N GLU A 76 -9.16 -0.86 12.21
CA GLU A 76 -9.09 0.46 12.83
C GLU A 76 -9.23 1.55 11.77
N VAL A 77 -8.53 1.39 10.65
CA VAL A 77 -8.69 2.26 9.48
C VAL A 77 -9.93 1.89 8.66
N GLY A 78 -10.14 0.60 8.39
CA GLY A 78 -11.24 0.11 7.58
C GLY A 78 -11.17 0.64 6.14
N TYR A 79 -12.31 1.09 5.59
CA TYR A 79 -12.34 1.74 4.28
C TYR A 79 -12.62 3.24 4.42
N CYS A 80 -11.78 4.06 3.77
CA CYS A 80 -11.99 5.49 3.66
C CYS A 80 -12.21 5.91 2.18
N GLN A 81 -13.08 6.89 1.97
CA GLN A 81 -13.36 7.43 0.63
C GLN A 81 -12.06 7.95 0.00
N GLY A 82 -11.80 7.54 -1.24
CA GLY A 82 -10.56 7.87 -1.96
C GLY A 82 -9.58 6.71 -2.08
N MET A 83 -9.64 5.72 -1.17
CA MET A 83 -8.80 4.52 -1.25
C MET A 83 -9.04 3.72 -2.53
N SER A 84 -10.24 3.82 -3.12
CA SER A 84 -10.55 3.20 -4.41
C SER A 84 -9.64 3.68 -5.54
N PHE A 85 -9.25 4.95 -5.56
CA PHE A 85 -8.34 5.47 -6.59
C PHE A 85 -6.93 4.91 -6.44
N VAL A 86 -6.43 4.77 -5.20
CA VAL A 86 -5.13 4.16 -4.94
C VAL A 86 -5.14 2.68 -5.35
N ALA A 87 -6.20 1.95 -4.96
CA ALA A 87 -6.38 0.55 -5.32
C ALA A 87 -6.53 0.36 -6.83
N ALA A 88 -7.18 1.30 -7.53
CA ALA A 88 -7.27 1.29 -8.99
C ALA A 88 -5.91 1.45 -9.66
N VAL A 89 -5.05 2.35 -9.17
CA VAL A 89 -3.69 2.53 -9.72
C VAL A 89 -2.84 1.29 -9.50
N THR A 90 -2.88 0.69 -8.30
CA THR A 90 -2.12 -0.55 -8.04
C THR A 90 -2.67 -1.74 -8.82
N ALA A 91 -4.00 -1.90 -8.90
CA ALA A 91 -4.64 -2.92 -9.73
C ALA A 91 -4.27 -2.75 -11.22
N PHE A 92 -4.25 -1.52 -11.73
CA PHE A 92 -3.85 -1.23 -13.12
C PHE A 92 -2.38 -1.56 -13.38
N ARG A 93 -1.50 -1.30 -12.40
CA ARG A 93 -0.06 -1.57 -12.48
C ARG A 93 0.23 -3.07 -12.50
N PHE A 94 -0.42 -3.86 -11.65
CA PHE A 94 -0.05 -5.25 -11.37
C PHE A 94 -1.01 -6.29 -11.94
N ARG A 95 -2.24 -5.92 -12.31
CA ARG A 95 -3.27 -6.78 -12.92
C ARG A 95 -3.62 -8.05 -12.13
N SER A 96 -3.21 -8.13 -10.87
CA SER A 96 -3.43 -9.26 -9.95
C SER A 96 -3.81 -8.72 -8.58
N ALA A 97 -4.87 -9.27 -7.97
CA ALA A 97 -5.33 -8.85 -6.64
C ALA A 97 -4.28 -9.12 -5.56
N GLU A 98 -3.60 -10.27 -5.62
CA GLU A 98 -2.56 -10.63 -4.67
C GLU A 98 -1.39 -9.65 -4.72
N THR A 99 -0.83 -9.41 -5.92
CA THR A 99 0.31 -8.50 -6.08
C THR A 99 -0.10 -7.05 -5.82
N ALA A 100 -1.28 -6.62 -6.26
CA ALA A 100 -1.77 -5.27 -6.01
C ALA A 100 -1.98 -5.01 -4.50
N TYR A 101 -2.48 -6.00 -3.75
CA TYR A 101 -2.65 -5.90 -2.31
C TYR A 101 -1.31 -5.72 -1.59
N GLN A 102 -0.28 -6.49 -1.97
CA GLN A 102 1.08 -6.38 -1.40
C GLN A 102 1.77 -5.04 -1.67
N GLN A 103 1.22 -4.23 -2.57
CA GLN A 103 1.79 -2.94 -2.99
C GLN A 103 0.86 -1.76 -2.65
N PHE A 104 -0.27 -2.02 -2.01
CA PHE A 104 -1.30 -1.03 -1.73
C PHE A 104 -0.99 -0.18 -0.47
N TRP A 105 -0.25 -0.73 0.48
CA TRP A 105 0.07 -0.18 1.79
C TRP A 105 1.39 -0.78 2.30
#